data_AF-A0A0C1QMR1-F1
#
_entry.id   AF-A0A0C1QMR1-F1
#
_cell.length_a   1.000
_cell.length_b   1.000
_cell.length_c   1.000
_cell.angle_alpha   90.00
_cell.angle_beta   90.00
_cell.angle_gamma   90.00
#
_symmetry.space_group_name_H-M   'P 1'
#
loop_
_entity.id
_entity.type
_entity.pdbx_description
1 polymer ?
#
loop_
_entity_poly.entity_id
_entity_poly.type
_entity_poly.pdbx_seq_one_letter_code
_entity_poly.pdbx_strand_id
1 'polypeptide(L)'
;MLKSLFLSLALREIDKGETRSNAVFSAVISLSFFVLINFLSVLILGEVFLGTLFIEINNLLFSPKYYEVVALLLYFLAALTIYKRYKNLDLTVLEKKHQTSIGKFMAYAVFSGFVFVCAMFLHI
;
A
#
# COMPACT_ATOMS: atom_id res chain seq x y z
N MET A 1 -8.54 -1.35 -12.70
CA MET A 1 -7.29 -0.79 -12.12
C MET A 1 -6.40 -1.85 -11.49
N LEU A 2 -6.89 -2.68 -10.57
CA LEU A 2 -6.09 -3.75 -9.94
C LEU A 2 -5.50 -4.75 -10.94
N LYS A 3 -6.27 -5.18 -11.95
CA LYS A 3 -5.80 -6.10 -13.01
C LYS A 3 -4.64 -5.52 -13.83
N SER A 4 -4.74 -4.25 -14.26
CA SER A 4 -3.69 -3.59 -15.03
C SER A 4 -2.43 -3.36 -14.19
N LEU A 5 -2.61 -3.03 -12.92
CA LEU A 5 -1.52 -2.90 -11.96
C LEU A 5 -0.81 -4.24 -11.74
N PHE A 6 -1.56 -5.30 -11.44
CA PHE A 6 -1.04 -6.66 -11.28
C PHE A 6 -0.22 -7.09 -12.50
N LEU A 7 -0.77 -6.91 -13.71
CA LEU A 7 -0.07 -7.26 -14.95
C LEU A 7 1.22 -6.45 -15.12
N SER A 8 1.18 -5.15 -14.79
CA SER A 8 2.36 -4.28 -14.89
C SER A 8 3.45 -4.67 -13.89
N LEU A 9 3.07 -5.14 -12.70
CA LEU A 9 4.00 -5.65 -11.70
C LEU A 9 4.60 -7.00 -12.10
N ALA A 10 3.79 -7.92 -12.63
CA ALA A 10 4.26 -9.22 -13.07
C ALA A 10 5.19 -9.10 -14.29
N LEU A 11 4.80 -8.32 -15.30
CA LEU A 11 5.64 -8.08 -16.49
C LEU A 11 6.98 -7.44 -16.13
N ARG A 12 7.01 -6.57 -15.12
CA ARG A 12 8.24 -5.95 -14.67
C ARG A 12 9.23 -6.93 -14.04
N GLU A 13 8.74 -7.88 -13.25
CA GLU A 13 9.61 -8.90 -12.66
C GLU A 13 10.15 -9.85 -13.73
N ILE A 14 9.32 -10.17 -14.75
CA ILE A 14 9.78 -10.89 -15.95
C ILE A 14 10.88 -10.10 -16.69
N ASP A 15 10.70 -8.79 -16.87
CA ASP A 15 11.70 -7.92 -17.51
C ASP A 15 13.03 -7.87 -16.73
N LYS A 16 13.05 -8.21 -15.44
CA LYS A 16 14.27 -8.36 -14.63
C LYS A 16 14.94 -9.75 -14.75
N GLY A 17 14.35 -10.65 -15.52
CA GLY A 17 14.84 -12.03 -15.69
C GLY A 17 14.25 -13.04 -14.71
N GLU A 18 13.23 -12.68 -13.93
CA GLU A 18 12.54 -13.63 -13.05
C GLU A 18 11.70 -14.66 -13.84
N THR A 19 11.49 -15.82 -13.22
CA THR A 19 10.55 -16.81 -13.75
C THR A 19 9.11 -16.29 -13.68
N ARG A 20 8.22 -16.79 -14.56
CA ARG A 20 6.81 -16.38 -14.56
C ARG A 20 6.12 -16.62 -13.20
N SER A 21 6.45 -17.72 -12.50
CA SER A 21 5.87 -18.01 -11.18
C SER A 21 6.34 -17.01 -10.13
N ASN A 22 7.63 -16.69 -10.09
CA ASN A 22 8.19 -15.70 -9.17
C ASN A 22 7.62 -14.32 -9.45
N ALA A 23 7.50 -13.94 -10.72
CA ALA A 23 6.92 -12.68 -11.13
C ALA A 23 5.46 -12.51 -10.69
N VAL A 24 4.64 -13.57 -10.85
CA VAL A 24 3.25 -13.59 -10.37
C VAL A 24 3.21 -13.47 -8.85
N PHE A 25 3.98 -14.28 -8.13
CA PHE A 25 4.01 -14.25 -6.67
C PHE A 25 4.45 -12.88 -6.12
N SER A 26 5.48 -12.32 -6.75
CA SER A 26 6.05 -11.00 -6.47
C SER A 26 5.02 -9.88 -6.73
N ALA A 27 4.24 -9.98 -7.81
CA ALA A 27 3.15 -9.06 -8.11
C ALA A 27 1.99 -9.17 -7.09
N VAL A 28 1.60 -10.39 -6.71
CA VAL A 28 0.56 -10.63 -5.69
C VAL A 28 0.98 -10.00 -4.36
N ILE A 29 2.21 -10.27 -3.88
CA ILE A 29 2.70 -9.71 -2.61
C ILE A 29 2.65 -8.18 -2.61
N SER A 30 3.12 -7.56 -3.69
CA SER A 30 3.11 -6.10 -3.83
C SER A 30 1.70 -5.52 -3.80
N LEU A 31 0.76 -6.20 -4.47
CA LEU A 31 -0.64 -5.81 -4.49
C LEU A 31 -1.30 -5.95 -3.12
N SER A 32 -1.02 -7.04 -2.40
CA SER A 32 -1.53 -7.30 -1.05
C SER A 32 -1.06 -6.24 -0.06
N PHE A 33 0.23 -5.87 -0.08
CA PHE A 33 0.73 -4.79 0.78
C PHE A 33 0.10 -3.43 0.46
N PHE A 34 -0.19 -3.17 -0.81
CA PHE A 34 -0.89 -1.95 -1.20
C PHE A 34 -2.33 -1.92 -0.69
N VAL A 35 -3.06 -3.02 -0.87
CA VAL A 35 -4.43 -3.15 -0.33
C VAL A 35 -4.41 -2.99 1.19
N LEU A 36 -3.42 -3.58 1.87
CA LEU A 36 -3.26 -3.45 3.32
C LEU A 36 -3.07 -2.00 3.76
N ILE A 37 -2.18 -1.24 3.12
CA ILE A 37 -1.97 0.19 3.45
C ILE A 37 -3.25 1.00 3.27
N ASN A 38 -3.97 0.78 2.17
CA ASN A 38 -5.21 1.51 1.90
C ASN A 38 -6.29 1.15 2.91
N PHE A 39 -6.41 -0.14 3.25
CA PHE A 39 -7.33 -0.62 4.27
C PHE A 39 -7.04 0.03 5.63
N LEU A 40 -5.78 0.02 6.08
CA LEU A 40 -5.37 0.67 7.32
C LEU A 40 -5.64 2.17 7.31
N SER A 41 -5.40 2.85 6.18
CA SER A 41 -5.68 4.28 6.03
C SER A 41 -7.18 4.59 6.17
N VAL A 42 -8.04 3.76 5.56
CA VAL A 42 -9.50 3.89 5.70
C VAL A 42 -9.94 3.70 7.14
N LEU A 43 -9.37 2.73 7.85
CA LEU A 43 -9.71 2.49 9.25
C LEU A 43 -9.35 3.68 10.15
N ILE A 44 -8.15 4.27 9.97
CA ILE A 44 -7.73 5.43 10.77
C ILE A 44 -8.58 6.65 10.42
N LEU A 45 -8.78 6.93 9.13
CA LEU A 45 -9.60 8.07 8.71
C LEU A 45 -11.04 7.90 9.17
N GLY A 46 -11.56 6.67 9.14
CA GLY A 46 -12.87 6.36 9.65
C GLY A 46 -13.00 6.66 11.14
N GLU A 47 -11.98 6.39 11.97
CA GLU A 47 -11.99 6.85 13.37
C GLU A 47 -12.02 8.38 13.46
N VAL A 48 -11.21 9.09 12.66
CA VAL A 48 -11.16 10.56 12.69
C VAL A 48 -12.49 11.19 12.29
N PHE A 49 -13.18 10.69 11.26
CA PHE A 49 -14.39 11.32 10.72
C PHE A 49 -15.69 10.75 11.27
N LEU A 50 -15.72 9.45 11.61
CA LEU A 50 -16.93 8.72 12.00
C LEU A 50 -16.85 8.16 13.42
N GLY A 51 -15.73 8.35 14.13
CA GLY A 51 -15.58 8.12 15.55
C GLY A 51 -15.99 6.72 15.98
N THR A 52 -17.09 6.66 16.74
CA THR A 52 -17.57 5.47 17.47
C THR A 52 -17.71 4.23 16.59
N LEU A 53 -18.23 4.37 15.37
CA LEU A 53 -18.46 3.24 14.47
C LEU A 53 -17.15 2.56 14.05
N PHE A 54 -16.11 3.35 13.77
CA PHE A 54 -14.82 2.81 13.38
C PHE A 54 -13.99 2.32 14.57
N ILE A 55 -14.15 2.94 15.75
CA ILE A 55 -13.56 2.45 17.00
C ILE A 55 -14.06 1.02 17.30
N GLU A 56 -15.36 0.75 17.15
CA GLU A 56 -15.92 -0.59 17.33
C GLU A 56 -15.38 -1.59 16.31
N ILE A 57 -15.30 -1.20 15.03
CA ILE A 57 -14.70 -2.03 13.96
C ILE A 57 -13.23 -2.34 14.26
N ASN A 58 -12.46 -1.34 14.67
CA ASN A 58 -11.03 -1.52 14.95
C ASN A 58 -10.79 -2.37 16.19
N ASN A 59 -11.59 -2.20 17.24
CA ASN A 59 -11.55 -3.05 18.43
C ASN A 59 -11.91 -4.51 18.11
N LEU A 60 -12.85 -4.74 17.18
CA LEU A 60 -13.20 -6.09 16.71
C LEU A 60 -12.06 -6.74 15.90
N LEU A 61 -11.42 -5.96 15.01
CA LEU A 61 -10.39 -6.47 14.11
C LEU A 61 -9.03 -6.66 14.78
N PHE A 62 -8.65 -5.79 15.72
CA PHE A 62 -7.29 -5.71 16.25
C PHE A 62 -7.19 -5.84 17.76
N SER A 63 -8.31 -6.07 18.46
CA SER A 63 -8.43 -6.04 19.91
C SER A 63 -8.26 -4.62 20.51
N PRO A 64 -8.95 -4.29 21.61
CA PRO A 64 -8.87 -2.96 22.22
C PRO A 64 -7.44 -2.56 22.57
N LYS A 65 -7.07 -1.31 22.24
CA LYS A 65 -5.75 -0.69 22.49
C LYS A 65 -4.58 -1.20 21.65
N TYR A 66 -4.75 -2.23 20.82
CA TYR A 66 -3.68 -2.75 19.97
C TYR A 66 -3.75 -2.24 18.53
N TYR A 67 -4.90 -1.70 18.13
CA TYR A 67 -5.13 -1.21 16.77
C TYR A 67 -4.05 -0.24 16.28
N GLU A 68 -3.82 0.86 16.98
CA GLU A 68 -2.89 1.92 16.54
C GLU A 68 -1.46 1.37 16.36
N VAL A 69 -0.99 0.56 17.30
CA VAL A 69 0.35 -0.05 17.26
C VAL A 69 0.47 -1.05 16.11
N VAL A 70 -0.52 -1.91 15.92
CA VAL A 70 -0.53 -2.91 14.84
C VAL A 70 -0.66 -2.22 13.47
N ALA A 71 -1.52 -1.21 13.36
CA ALA A 71 -1.68 -0.41 12.14
C ALA A 71 -0.38 0.32 11.78
N LEU A 72 0.31 0.93 12.74
CA LEU A 72 1.63 1.55 12.56
C LEU A 72 2.67 0.55 12.06
N LEU A 73 2.81 -0.59 12.75
CA LEU A 73 3.80 -1.61 12.39
C LEU A 73 3.56 -2.17 10.98
N LEU A 74 2.31 -2.52 10.67
CA LEU A 74 1.92 -3.04 9.36
C LEU A 74 2.10 -1.98 8.26
N TYR A 75 1.76 -0.73 8.56
CA TYR A 75 1.95 0.38 7.64
C TYR A 75 3.44 0.58 7.31
N PHE A 76 4.32 0.67 8.33
CA PHE A 76 5.76 0.82 8.12
C PHE A 76 6.36 -0.36 7.38
N LEU A 77 5.96 -1.60 7.72
CA LEU A 77 6.43 -2.80 7.05
C LEU A 77 6.04 -2.81 5.56
N ALA A 78 4.79 -2.49 5.25
CA ALA A 78 4.28 -2.43 3.89
C ALA A 78 4.93 -1.30 3.09
N ALA A 79 5.04 -0.10 3.68
CA ALA A 79 5.67 1.07 3.05
C ALA A 79 7.15 0.83 2.77
N LEU A 80 7.90 0.26 3.72
CA LEU A 80 9.31 -0.09 3.54
C LEU A 80 9.50 -1.13 2.44
N THR A 81 8.64 -2.14 2.38
CA THR A 81 8.69 -3.20 1.38
C THR A 81 8.44 -2.64 -0.02
N ILE A 82 7.42 -1.78 -0.16
CA ILE A 82 7.15 -1.05 -1.40
C ILE A 82 8.35 -0.17 -1.74
N TYR A 83 8.79 0.71 -0.84
CA TYR A 83 9.91 1.61 -1.08
C TYR A 83 11.16 0.86 -1.55
N LYS A 84 11.62 -0.17 -0.84
CA LYS A 84 12.79 -0.97 -1.25
C LYS A 84 12.66 -1.56 -2.65
N ARG A 85 11.45 -1.98 -3.02
CA ARG A 85 11.15 -2.59 -4.32
C ARG A 85 11.07 -1.56 -5.47
N TYR A 86 10.69 -0.33 -5.16
CA TYR A 86 10.49 0.73 -6.14
C TYR A 86 11.55 1.86 -6.08
N LYS A 87 12.49 1.85 -5.12
CA LYS A 87 13.52 2.90 -4.92
C LYS A 87 14.42 3.15 -6.14
N ASN A 88 14.78 2.09 -6.86
CA ASN A 88 15.68 2.18 -8.02
C ASN A 88 14.91 2.25 -9.36
N LEU A 89 13.70 2.80 -9.34
CA LEU A 89 12.95 3.03 -10.57
C LEU A 89 13.42 4.29 -11.25
N ASP A 90 13.90 4.12 -12.47
CA ASP A 90 13.97 5.22 -13.40
C ASP A 90 12.56 5.53 -13.91
N LEU A 91 11.90 6.51 -13.27
CA LEU A 91 10.54 6.97 -13.58
C LEU A 91 10.36 7.34 -15.05
N THR A 92 11.44 7.74 -15.73
CA THR A 92 11.42 8.15 -17.14
C THR A 92 11.23 6.97 -18.11
N VAL A 93 11.65 5.76 -17.73
CA VAL A 93 11.45 4.54 -18.53
C VAL A 93 9.99 4.05 -18.43
N LEU A 94 9.33 4.30 -17.30
CA LEU A 94 7.92 3.91 -17.10
C LEU A 94 6.94 4.75 -17.94
N GLU A 95 7.24 6.04 -18.11
CA GLU A 95 6.39 6.94 -18.88
C GLU A 95 6.30 6.53 -20.36
N LYS A 96 7.39 5.99 -20.92
CA LYS A 96 7.46 5.60 -22.34
C LYS A 96 6.82 4.25 -22.67
N LYS A 97 6.65 3.33 -21.70
CA LYS A 97 6.37 1.90 -21.95
C LYS A 97 4.98 1.42 -21.50
N HIS A 98 3.95 2.28 -21.51
CA HIS A 98 2.57 1.94 -21.07
C HIS A 98 2.36 1.77 -19.54
N GLN A 99 3.15 2.42 -18.68
CA GLN A 99 3.00 2.33 -17.21
C GLN A 99 2.34 3.54 -16.55
N THR A 100 1.37 4.18 -17.23
CA THR A 100 0.51 5.22 -16.64
C THR A 100 -0.22 4.76 -15.37
N SER A 101 -0.44 3.45 -15.18
CA SER A 101 -1.04 2.93 -13.93
C SER A 101 -0.05 2.85 -12.77
N ILE A 102 1.25 2.61 -13.00
CA ILE A 102 2.24 2.51 -11.91
C ILE A 102 2.59 3.89 -11.36
N GLY A 103 2.72 4.91 -12.21
CA GLY A 103 2.96 6.28 -11.77
C GLY A 103 1.82 6.82 -10.90
N LYS A 104 0.57 6.69 -11.38
CA LYS A 104 -0.63 7.02 -10.60
C LYS A 104 -0.70 6.21 -9.31
N PHE A 105 -0.36 4.94 -9.37
CA PHE A 105 -0.30 4.05 -8.21
C PHE A 105 0.71 4.50 -7.14
N MET A 106 1.91 4.91 -7.55
CA MET A 106 2.92 5.41 -6.60
C MET A 106 2.46 6.70 -5.93
N ALA A 107 1.86 7.61 -6.71
CA ALA A 107 1.29 8.85 -6.18
C ALA A 107 0.17 8.58 -5.17
N TYR A 108 -0.73 7.62 -5.44
CA TYR A 108 -1.77 7.21 -4.48
C TYR A 108 -1.19 6.60 -3.21
N ALA A 109 -0.16 5.74 -3.32
CA ALA A 109 0.49 5.14 -2.15
C ALA A 109 1.15 6.19 -1.24
N VAL A 110 1.82 7.17 -1.85
CA VAL A 110 2.46 8.28 -1.12
C VAL A 110 1.41 9.17 -0.48
N PHE A 111 0.32 9.49 -1.19
CA PHE A 111 -0.75 10.31 -0.65
C PHE A 111 -1.51 9.61 0.48
N SER A 112 -1.87 8.33 0.32
CA SER A 112 -2.50 7.57 1.41
C SER A 112 -1.57 7.47 2.62
N GLY A 113 -0.27 7.36 2.37
CA GLY A 113 0.73 7.34 3.42
C GLY A 113 0.89 8.65 4.18
N PHE A 114 0.87 9.79 3.48
CA PHE A 114 0.87 11.10 4.09
C PHE A 114 -0.38 11.31 4.95
N VAL A 115 -1.54 10.94 4.41
CA VAL A 115 -2.82 11.00 5.12
C VAL A 115 -2.81 10.10 6.37
N PHE A 116 -2.24 8.90 6.30
CA PHE A 116 -2.06 8.00 7.44
C PHE A 116 -1.22 8.65 8.56
N VAL A 117 -0.07 9.23 8.20
CA VAL A 117 0.81 9.90 9.18
C VAL A 117 0.11 11.12 9.79
N CYS A 118 -0.56 11.95 9.00
CA CYS A 118 -1.30 13.10 9.51
C CYS A 118 -2.44 12.70 10.45
N ALA A 119 -3.19 11.65 10.12
CA ALA A 119 -4.29 11.18 10.95
C ALA A 119 -3.80 10.59 12.28
N MET A 120 -2.66 9.89 12.29
CA MET A 120 -1.99 9.46 13.51
C MET A 120 -1.64 10.63 14.45
N PHE A 121 -1.13 11.75 13.91
CA PHE A 121 -0.80 12.94 14.73
C PHE A 121 -2.02 13.70 15.26
N LEU A 122 -3.22 13.47 14.71
CA LEU A 122 -4.46 14.06 15.21
C LEU A 122 -5.11 13.20 16.30
N HIS A 123 -4.71 11.93 16.43
CA HIS A 123 -5.27 10.96 17.36
C HIS A 123 -4.42 10.75 18.63
N ILE A 124 -3.14 11.16 18.61
CA ILE A 124 -2.23 11.26 19.78
C ILE A 124 -2.49 12.58 20.52
#